data_AF-A0A7S9KMA2-F1
#
_entry.id   AF-A0A7S9KMA2-F1
#
_cell.length_a   1.000
_cell.length_b   1.000
_cell.length_c   1.000
_cell.angle_alpha   90.00
_cell.angle_beta   90.00
_cell.angle_gamma   90.00
#
_symmetry.space_group_name_H-M   'P 1'
#
loop_
_entity.id
_entity.type
_entity.pdbx_description
1 polymer ?
#
loop_
_entity_poly.entity_id
_entity_poly.type
_entity_poly.pdbx_seq_one_letter_code
_entity_poly.pdbx_strand_id
1 'polypeptide(L)'
;MASKRPTVAVSAPGKVLLAGGYLVLDRKHSGLVFGLSARINVIAGEIHTGPGVQLNEIVVDSPQFLEAQWRYGYHLAPEGGGIKVTQLQVGSAIRKNSFVETTLSYALTYISRLQNQHSCQSLSSSRLIILADNDYYSRTTPSTDQPGRFSKFMVPLSGANKTGLGSSAALVTSLTASLLSHYLPLSLFDVTSTSGQRTLHNLAQAAHCAAQGKVGSGFDVAAAVYGSCLYRRFSPELLSQLPEVGAPGFSERLASVVDGLQWDVQVQKGGLGVPKGVALRMCDVDCGSQTVGMVKKVLAWRSRDSQASGKLWDDLQRRNDDLAAKLRDDASLSELPEAINEVRALIREMGRLSDVPIEPDSQTELLDAISEVDGVYGGVVPGAGGFDALALVLNDDEETKGRVEERIAQWGREKDSKVTLLGVKGEMEGVRCENLDIYEGWL
;
A
#
# COMPACT_ATOMS: atom_id res chain seq x y z
N MET A 1 32.20 -18.89 -1.48
CA MET A 1 32.07 -17.70 -2.35
C MET A 1 30.71 -17.11 -2.06
N ALA A 2 30.61 -15.85 -1.63
CA ALA A 2 29.30 -15.21 -1.47
C ALA A 2 28.54 -15.33 -2.80
N SER A 3 27.28 -15.74 -2.77
CA SER A 3 26.46 -15.84 -3.97
C SER A 3 26.51 -14.50 -4.71
N LYS A 4 26.79 -14.53 -6.03
CA LYS A 4 26.87 -13.33 -6.86
C LYS A 4 25.52 -12.59 -6.95
N ARG A 5 24.42 -13.27 -6.60
CA ARG A 5 23.06 -12.73 -6.43
C ARG A 5 22.41 -13.41 -5.23
N PRO A 6 22.27 -12.74 -4.09
CA PRO A 6 21.69 -13.36 -2.90
C PRO A 6 20.21 -13.66 -3.14
N THR A 7 19.72 -14.77 -2.57
CA THR A 7 18.29 -14.89 -2.33
C THR A 7 17.91 -13.84 -1.30
N VAL A 8 16.96 -12.97 -1.64
CA VAL A 8 16.54 -11.85 -0.79
C VAL A 8 15.04 -11.96 -0.53
N ALA A 9 14.64 -11.71 0.72
CA ALA A 9 13.24 -11.53 1.07
C ALA A 9 13.03 -10.08 1.49
N VAL A 10 12.04 -9.41 0.91
CA VAL A 10 11.66 -8.05 1.27
C VAL A 10 10.16 -8.01 1.50
N SER A 11 9.72 -7.28 2.52
CA SER A 11 8.31 -7.08 2.81
C SER A 11 7.94 -5.61 2.88
N ALA A 12 6.71 -5.29 2.49
CA ALA A 12 6.14 -3.94 2.57
C ALA A 12 4.78 -3.98 3.29
N PRO A 13 4.51 -3.02 4.20
CA PRO A 13 3.27 -2.96 4.97
C PRO A 13 2.08 -2.51 4.13
N GLY A 14 0.89 -2.81 4.66
CA GLY A 14 -0.37 -2.23 4.21
C GLY A 14 -0.50 -0.77 4.64
N LYS A 15 -1.66 -0.18 4.37
CA LYS A 15 -1.88 1.25 4.57
C LYS A 15 -3.28 1.60 5.04
N VAL A 16 -3.36 2.61 5.88
CA VAL A 16 -4.60 3.32 6.23
C VAL A 16 -4.37 4.82 6.19
N LEU A 17 -5.35 5.55 5.66
CA LEU A 17 -5.35 7.00 5.66
C LEU A 17 -6.29 7.46 6.76
N LEU A 18 -5.73 7.83 7.91
CA LEU A 18 -6.50 8.22 9.10
C LEU A 18 -7.15 9.59 8.88
N ALA A 19 -6.43 10.54 8.27
CA ALA A 19 -6.97 11.87 7.98
C ALA A 19 -6.46 12.40 6.64
N GLY A 20 -7.20 13.32 6.03
CA GLY A 20 -6.85 13.92 4.73
C GLY A 20 -7.33 13.14 3.49
N GLY A 21 -8.30 12.25 3.63
CA GLY A 21 -8.93 11.41 2.58
C GLY A 21 -8.99 12.01 1.16
N TYR A 22 -9.75 13.09 1.02
CA TYR A 22 -9.95 13.81 -0.25
C TYR A 22 -8.92 14.93 -0.47
N LEU A 23 -8.31 15.40 0.62
CA LEU A 23 -7.32 16.47 0.62
C LEU A 23 -6.03 16.04 -0.06
N VAL A 24 -5.59 14.79 0.11
CA VAL A 24 -4.38 14.23 -0.54
C VAL A 24 -4.44 14.20 -2.06
N LEU A 25 -5.60 14.48 -2.67
CA LEU A 25 -5.72 14.64 -4.12
C LEU A 25 -5.21 16.01 -4.58
N ASP A 26 -5.08 16.97 -3.68
CA ASP A 26 -4.52 18.29 -3.93
C ASP A 26 -3.15 18.42 -3.27
N ARG A 27 -2.18 18.94 -4.02
CA ARG A 27 -0.82 19.14 -3.54
C ARG A 27 -0.74 20.20 -2.43
N LYS A 28 -1.71 21.12 -2.32
CA LYS A 28 -1.74 22.12 -1.25
C LYS A 28 -1.85 21.46 0.14
N HIS A 29 -2.51 20.32 0.22
CA HIS A 29 -2.88 19.66 1.46
C HIS A 29 -2.01 18.42 1.73
N SER A 30 -2.07 17.90 2.95
CA SER A 30 -1.39 16.69 3.38
C SER A 30 -2.38 15.65 3.91
N GLY A 31 -1.93 14.40 3.98
CA GLY A 31 -2.65 13.28 4.56
C GLY A 31 -1.87 12.66 5.70
N LEU A 32 -2.63 12.17 6.68
CA LEU A 32 -2.15 11.46 7.85
C LEU A 32 -2.24 9.96 7.55
N VAL A 33 -1.12 9.37 7.14
CA VAL A 33 -1.06 7.99 6.65
C VAL A 33 -0.36 7.11 7.66
N PHE A 34 -0.94 5.95 7.95
CA PHE A 34 -0.30 4.92 8.75
C PHE A 34 0.01 3.69 7.90
N GLY A 35 1.21 3.14 8.10
CA GLY A 35 1.50 1.77 7.71
C GLY A 35 0.69 0.81 8.58
N LEU A 36 0.47 -0.41 8.11
CA LEU A 36 -0.18 -1.48 8.88
C LEU A 36 0.75 -2.67 9.05
N SER A 37 0.60 -3.40 10.15
CA SER A 37 1.42 -4.56 10.49
C SER A 37 1.29 -5.72 9.51
N ALA A 38 0.21 -5.78 8.71
CA ALA A 38 0.05 -6.76 7.64
C ALA A 38 0.95 -6.43 6.45
N ARG A 39 1.77 -7.38 6.01
CA ARG A 39 2.79 -7.17 4.98
C ARG A 39 2.62 -8.11 3.78
N ILE A 40 3.02 -7.62 2.61
CA ILE A 40 3.27 -8.47 1.44
C ILE A 40 4.77 -8.68 1.33
N ASN A 41 5.16 -9.92 1.12
CA ASN A 41 6.51 -10.42 1.15
C ASN A 41 6.85 -10.96 -0.24
N VAL A 42 8.01 -10.59 -0.76
CA VAL A 42 8.53 -11.10 -2.03
C VAL A 42 9.92 -11.67 -1.81
N ILE A 43 10.08 -12.96 -2.08
CA ILE A 43 11.37 -13.61 -2.10
C ILE A 43 11.86 -13.66 -3.55
N ALA A 44 13.02 -13.09 -3.81
CA ALA A 44 13.69 -13.18 -5.10
C ALA A 44 14.92 -14.08 -5.00
N GLY A 45 15.04 -15.05 -5.91
CA GLY A 45 16.16 -15.97 -5.99
C GLY A 45 16.49 -16.36 -7.42
N GLU A 46 17.67 -16.93 -7.63
CA GLU A 46 18.12 -17.37 -8.95
C GLU A 46 17.52 -18.73 -9.35
N ILE A 47 17.12 -18.87 -10.62
CA ILE A 47 16.75 -20.17 -11.18
C ILE A 47 18.02 -20.90 -11.58
N HIS A 48 18.39 -21.93 -10.82
CA HIS A 48 19.54 -22.76 -11.13
C HIS A 48 19.18 -23.71 -12.27
N THR A 49 19.68 -23.44 -13.47
CA THR A 49 19.54 -24.35 -14.62
C THR A 49 20.74 -25.29 -14.73
N GLY A 50 20.52 -26.46 -15.34
CA GLY A 50 21.61 -27.39 -15.67
C GLY A 50 22.57 -26.79 -16.72
N PRO A 51 23.80 -27.32 -16.82
CA PRO A 51 24.78 -26.85 -17.80
C PRO A 51 24.21 -26.88 -19.23
N GLY A 52 24.31 -25.77 -19.96
CA GLY A 52 23.87 -25.65 -21.36
C GLY A 52 22.46 -25.11 -21.58
N VAL A 53 21.68 -24.84 -20.52
CA VAL A 53 20.34 -24.24 -20.63
C VAL A 53 20.39 -22.77 -20.22
N GLN A 54 20.33 -21.86 -21.20
CA GLN A 54 20.07 -20.45 -20.95
C GLN A 54 18.57 -20.20 -20.97
N LEU A 55 18.01 -19.90 -19.80
CA LEU A 55 16.66 -19.35 -19.70
C LEU A 55 16.75 -17.83 -19.60
N ASN A 56 15.87 -17.15 -20.33
CA ASN A 56 15.58 -15.73 -20.15
C ASN A 56 14.13 -15.60 -19.67
N GLU A 57 13.83 -16.20 -18.51
CA GLU A 57 12.50 -16.20 -17.92
C GLU A 57 12.50 -15.66 -16.50
N ILE A 58 11.38 -15.04 -16.13
CA ILE A 58 11.06 -14.70 -14.75
C ILE A 58 9.83 -15.50 -14.36
N VAL A 59 9.99 -16.31 -13.32
CA VAL A 59 8.90 -17.12 -12.76
C VAL A 59 8.39 -16.42 -11.52
N VAL A 60 7.10 -16.16 -11.45
CA VAL A 60 6.44 -15.54 -10.31
C VAL A 60 5.41 -16.52 -9.76
N ASP A 61 5.59 -16.95 -8.52
CA ASP A 61 4.71 -17.87 -7.81
C ASP A 61 3.99 -17.13 -6.67
N SER A 62 2.70 -17.38 -6.48
CA SER A 62 1.99 -17.05 -5.23
C SER A 62 1.34 -18.31 -4.68
N PRO A 63 2.11 -19.15 -3.95
CA PRO A 63 1.71 -20.51 -3.57
C PRO A 63 0.54 -20.57 -2.58
N GLN A 64 0.08 -19.42 -2.06
CA GLN A 64 -1.12 -19.32 -1.25
C GLN A 64 -2.40 -19.55 -2.05
N PHE A 65 -2.39 -19.42 -3.36
CA PHE A 65 -3.59 -19.48 -4.20
C PHE A 65 -3.48 -20.57 -5.27
N LEU A 66 -4.63 -21.12 -5.66
CA LEU A 66 -4.70 -22.08 -6.76
C LEU A 66 -4.32 -21.41 -8.09
N GLU A 67 -3.47 -22.08 -8.87
CA GLU A 67 -3.06 -21.67 -10.22
C GLU A 67 -2.40 -20.27 -10.28
N ALA A 68 -1.91 -19.75 -9.17
CA ALA A 68 -1.26 -18.45 -9.10
C ALA A 68 0.24 -18.55 -9.43
N GLN A 69 0.52 -18.94 -10.67
CA GLN A 69 1.87 -18.96 -11.23
C GLN A 69 1.87 -18.18 -12.55
N TRP A 70 2.87 -17.33 -12.74
CA TRP A 70 3.08 -16.55 -13.95
C TRP A 70 4.51 -16.72 -14.43
N ARG A 71 4.68 -17.04 -15.72
CA ARG A 71 5.99 -17.09 -16.38
C ARG A 71 6.09 -15.96 -17.37
N TYR A 72 7.21 -15.25 -17.37
CA TYR A 72 7.42 -14.11 -18.23
C TYR A 72 8.74 -14.24 -18.97
N GLY A 73 8.71 -14.05 -20.29
CA GLY A 73 9.90 -13.74 -21.08
C GLY A 73 10.13 -12.23 -21.05
N TYR A 74 11.39 -11.82 -21.23
CA TYR A 74 11.73 -10.41 -21.33
C TYR A 74 12.74 -10.17 -22.45
N HIS A 75 12.68 -8.99 -23.07
CA HIS A 75 13.65 -8.55 -24.07
C HIS A 75 13.88 -7.05 -23.98
N LEU A 76 15.05 -6.61 -24.42
CA LEU A 76 15.36 -5.19 -24.56
C LEU A 76 14.70 -4.65 -25.84
N ALA A 77 13.83 -3.68 -25.68
CA ALA A 77 13.20 -2.97 -26.79
C ALA A 77 14.21 -2.03 -27.48
N PRO A 78 14.07 -1.79 -28.79
CA PRO A 78 14.96 -0.91 -29.55
C PRO A 78 14.86 0.55 -29.07
N GLU A 79 15.81 1.38 -29.50
CA GLU A 79 15.79 2.84 -29.29
C GLU A 79 15.63 3.29 -27.83
N GLY A 80 16.16 2.50 -26.89
CA GLY A 80 16.05 2.79 -25.46
C GLY A 80 14.64 2.58 -24.89
N GLY A 81 13.81 1.75 -25.54
CA GLY A 81 12.45 1.44 -25.06
C GLY A 81 12.36 0.62 -23.77
N GLY A 82 13.49 0.24 -23.20
CA GLY A 82 13.57 -0.49 -21.93
C GLY A 82 13.28 -1.98 -22.08
N ILE A 83 13.05 -2.64 -20.94
CA ILE A 83 12.76 -4.07 -20.88
C ILE A 83 11.25 -4.27 -21.03
N LYS A 84 10.86 -4.94 -22.12
CA LYS A 84 9.48 -5.36 -22.35
C LYS A 84 9.30 -6.78 -21.87
N VAL A 85 8.35 -6.96 -20.96
CA VAL A 85 7.99 -8.26 -20.38
C VAL A 85 6.78 -8.82 -21.15
N THR A 86 6.75 -10.12 -21.37
CA THR A 86 5.65 -10.80 -22.07
C THR A 86 5.35 -12.10 -21.36
N GLN A 87 4.09 -12.27 -20.94
CA GLN A 87 3.65 -13.50 -20.30
C GLN A 87 3.74 -14.67 -21.28
N LEU A 88 4.46 -15.71 -20.87
CA LEU A 88 4.54 -16.98 -21.60
C LEU A 88 3.29 -17.80 -21.26
N GLN A 89 2.75 -18.51 -22.25
CA GLN A 89 1.56 -19.31 -22.05
C GLN A 89 1.85 -20.47 -21.08
N VAL A 90 1.13 -20.48 -19.94
CA VAL A 90 1.12 -21.58 -18.98
C VAL A 90 -0.31 -22.14 -18.96
N GLY A 91 -0.50 -23.35 -19.48
CA GLY A 91 -1.81 -24.02 -19.51
C GLY A 91 -2.79 -23.52 -20.59
N SER A 92 -4.08 -23.78 -20.36
CA SER A 92 -5.16 -23.54 -21.33
C SER A 92 -5.70 -22.11 -21.37
N ALA A 93 -5.40 -21.27 -20.36
CA ALA A 93 -5.85 -19.88 -20.28
C ALA A 93 -4.79 -18.95 -19.69
N ILE A 94 -4.54 -17.80 -20.35
CA ILE A 94 -3.61 -16.78 -19.88
C ILE A 94 -4.33 -15.86 -18.89
N ARG A 95 -4.03 -15.99 -17.59
CA ARG A 95 -4.49 -15.05 -16.57
C ARG A 95 -3.40 -14.00 -16.32
N LYS A 96 -3.63 -12.78 -16.82
CA LYS A 96 -2.68 -11.67 -16.67
C LYS A 96 -2.74 -11.07 -15.26
N ASN A 97 -1.58 -10.70 -14.72
CA ASN A 97 -1.47 -9.88 -13.53
C ASN A 97 -0.77 -8.57 -13.90
N SER A 98 -1.55 -7.53 -14.20
CA SER A 98 -1.04 -6.26 -14.71
C SER A 98 -0.08 -5.56 -13.74
N PHE A 99 -0.31 -5.69 -12.43
CA PHE A 99 0.59 -5.13 -11.43
C PHE A 99 1.96 -5.80 -11.46
N VAL A 100 2.02 -7.13 -11.54
CA VAL A 100 3.29 -7.86 -11.65
C VAL A 100 4.00 -7.56 -12.97
N GLU A 101 3.29 -7.68 -14.10
CA GLU A 101 3.86 -7.47 -15.44
C GLU A 101 4.44 -6.05 -15.62
N THR A 102 3.70 -5.04 -15.17
CA THR A 102 4.14 -3.63 -15.25
C THR A 102 5.32 -3.39 -14.31
N THR A 103 5.27 -3.91 -13.08
CA THR A 103 6.36 -3.74 -12.11
C THR A 103 7.65 -4.39 -12.62
N LEU A 104 7.57 -5.59 -13.20
CA LEU A 104 8.72 -6.24 -13.82
C LEU A 104 9.30 -5.37 -14.95
N SER A 105 8.44 -4.85 -15.84
CA SER A 105 8.91 -4.00 -16.95
C SER A 105 9.63 -2.74 -16.47
N TYR A 106 9.08 -2.05 -15.47
CA TYR A 106 9.68 -0.82 -14.91
C TYR A 106 10.97 -1.12 -14.14
N ALA A 107 10.94 -2.09 -13.23
CA ALA A 107 12.08 -2.44 -12.39
C ALA A 107 13.25 -2.96 -13.21
N LEU A 108 13.01 -3.90 -14.15
CA LEU A 108 14.06 -4.47 -14.99
C LEU A 108 14.62 -3.42 -15.97
N THR A 109 13.80 -2.48 -16.46
CA THR A 109 14.28 -1.37 -17.26
C THR A 109 15.28 -0.51 -16.50
N TYR A 110 14.94 -0.16 -15.25
CA TYR A 110 15.80 0.64 -14.40
C TYR A 110 17.09 -0.11 -14.03
N ILE A 111 16.97 -1.38 -13.63
CA ILE A 111 18.10 -2.27 -13.34
C ILE A 111 19.02 -2.38 -14.55
N SER A 112 18.49 -2.74 -15.73
CA SER A 112 19.30 -2.92 -16.95
C SER A 112 20.06 -1.65 -17.31
N ARG A 113 19.46 -0.48 -17.13
CA ARG A 113 20.14 0.80 -17.37
C ARG A 113 21.32 1.01 -16.42
N LEU A 114 21.09 0.87 -15.11
CA LEU A 114 22.17 1.00 -14.13
C LEU A 114 23.28 -0.02 -14.38
N GLN A 115 22.90 -1.25 -14.74
CA GLN A 115 23.88 -2.29 -15.03
C GLN A 115 24.75 -1.95 -16.24
N ASN A 116 24.16 -1.42 -17.31
CA ASN A 116 24.89 -0.94 -18.48
C ASN A 116 25.79 0.27 -18.18
N GLN A 117 25.35 1.20 -17.32
CA GLN A 117 26.14 2.37 -16.94
C GLN A 117 27.35 2.01 -16.07
N HIS A 118 27.22 1.00 -15.21
CA HIS A 118 28.26 0.56 -14.28
C HIS A 118 29.02 -0.70 -14.74
N SER A 119 28.81 -1.13 -15.99
CA SER A 119 29.42 -2.35 -16.57
C SER A 119 29.28 -3.59 -15.67
N CYS A 120 28.13 -3.74 -15.00
CA CYS A 120 27.84 -4.95 -14.22
C CYS A 120 26.97 -5.93 -15.02
N GLN A 121 26.76 -7.12 -14.47
CA GLN A 121 26.26 -8.29 -15.19
C GLN A 121 24.88 -8.08 -15.84
N SER A 122 24.61 -8.82 -16.91
CA SER A 122 23.31 -8.87 -17.56
C SER A 122 22.24 -9.51 -16.66
N LEU A 123 20.97 -9.19 -16.94
CA LEU A 123 19.82 -9.86 -16.33
C LEU A 123 19.94 -11.39 -16.51
N SER A 124 19.65 -12.14 -15.44
CA SER A 124 19.55 -13.61 -15.46
C SER A 124 18.15 -14.02 -15.03
N SER A 125 17.81 -15.29 -15.26
CA SER A 125 16.53 -15.84 -14.84
C SER A 125 16.38 -15.84 -13.32
N SER A 126 15.22 -15.40 -12.84
CA SER A 126 14.91 -15.33 -11.41
C SER A 126 13.54 -15.92 -11.11
N ARG A 127 13.42 -16.51 -9.93
CA ARG A 127 12.17 -16.94 -9.33
C ARG A 127 11.77 -15.94 -8.25
N LEU A 128 10.51 -15.52 -8.28
CA LEU A 128 9.91 -14.59 -7.34
C LEU A 128 8.75 -15.31 -6.65
N ILE A 129 8.72 -15.32 -5.32
CA ILE A 129 7.65 -15.92 -4.53
C ILE A 129 6.94 -14.80 -3.78
N ILE A 130 5.63 -14.63 -4.02
CA ILE A 130 4.79 -13.62 -3.39
C ILE A 130 3.94 -14.28 -2.30
N LEU A 131 4.11 -13.81 -1.06
CA LEU A 131 3.34 -14.22 0.11
C LEU A 131 2.75 -13.00 0.82
N ALA A 132 1.45 -13.01 1.08
CA ALA A 132 0.75 -11.98 1.83
C ALA A 132 0.30 -12.54 3.19
N ASP A 133 0.47 -11.72 4.23
CA ASP A 133 -0.04 -12.03 5.57
C ASP A 133 -1.56 -12.27 5.52
N ASN A 134 -2.05 -13.17 6.38
CA ASN A 134 -3.46 -13.59 6.35
C ASN A 134 -4.45 -12.43 6.49
N ASP A 135 -4.10 -11.35 7.19
CA ASP A 135 -4.94 -10.17 7.36
C ASP A 135 -5.32 -9.44 6.07
N TYR A 136 -4.63 -9.70 4.95
CA TYR A 136 -5.04 -9.19 3.63
C TYR A 136 -6.30 -9.85 3.08
N TYR A 137 -6.71 -10.98 3.66
CA TYR A 137 -7.82 -11.78 3.16
C TYR A 137 -8.82 -12.07 4.27
N SER A 138 -10.06 -11.62 4.08
CA SER A 138 -11.16 -11.94 4.99
C SER A 138 -11.89 -13.18 4.49
N ARG A 139 -12.31 -14.06 5.42
CA ARG A 139 -13.29 -15.13 5.16
C ARG A 139 -12.89 -16.18 4.11
N THR A 140 -11.65 -16.23 3.66
CA THR A 140 -11.13 -17.34 2.85
C THR A 140 -10.73 -18.49 3.78
N THR A 141 -11.46 -19.60 3.74
CA THR A 141 -11.17 -20.80 4.52
C THR A 141 -9.75 -21.29 4.19
N PRO A 142 -8.83 -21.32 5.18
CA PRO A 142 -7.54 -21.95 5.00
C PRO A 142 -7.71 -23.44 4.67
N SER A 143 -6.87 -23.99 3.80
CA SER A 143 -6.89 -25.43 3.47
C SER A 143 -6.45 -26.32 4.63
N THR A 144 -5.79 -25.75 5.65
CA THR A 144 -5.20 -26.45 6.78
C THR A 144 -5.34 -25.59 8.05
N ASP A 145 -5.76 -26.20 9.17
CA ASP A 145 -5.85 -25.61 10.52
C ASP A 145 -4.48 -25.27 11.16
N GLN A 146 -3.42 -25.15 10.35
CA GLN A 146 -2.09 -24.81 10.83
C GLN A 146 -2.03 -23.31 11.16
N PRO A 147 -1.87 -22.91 12.44
CA PRO A 147 -1.70 -21.52 12.80
C PRO A 147 -0.35 -21.06 12.25
N GLY A 148 -0.37 -20.10 11.34
CA GLY A 148 0.82 -19.54 10.73
C GLY A 148 0.55 -18.16 10.15
N ARG A 149 1.61 -17.38 9.95
CA ARG A 149 1.54 -16.03 9.34
C ARG A 149 0.95 -16.05 7.92
N PHE A 150 1.12 -17.17 7.22
CA PHE A 150 0.64 -17.41 5.86
C PHE A 150 -0.23 -18.66 5.81
N SER A 151 -1.34 -18.58 5.07
CA SER A 151 -2.23 -19.71 4.81
C SER A 151 -2.34 -20.02 3.32
N LYS A 152 -2.60 -21.29 3.01
CA LYS A 152 -2.98 -21.76 1.67
C LYS A 152 -4.50 -21.68 1.53
N PHE A 153 -4.96 -21.16 0.41
CA PHE A 153 -6.36 -20.95 0.09
C PHE A 153 -6.77 -21.85 -1.06
N MET A 154 -7.96 -22.45 -0.95
CA MET A 154 -8.54 -23.32 -1.98
C MET A 154 -9.26 -22.54 -3.09
N VAL A 155 -8.87 -21.28 -3.30
CA VAL A 155 -9.45 -20.38 -4.30
C VAL A 155 -8.35 -19.76 -5.17
N PRO A 156 -8.66 -19.39 -6.42
CA PRO A 156 -7.76 -18.54 -7.20
C PRO A 156 -7.67 -17.14 -6.55
N LEU A 157 -6.60 -16.40 -6.85
CA LEU A 157 -6.39 -15.03 -6.33
C LEU A 157 -7.57 -14.08 -6.63
N SER A 158 -8.26 -14.26 -7.77
CA SER A 158 -9.44 -13.48 -8.15
C SER A 158 -10.68 -13.78 -7.31
N GLY A 159 -10.73 -14.95 -6.66
CA GLY A 159 -11.81 -15.37 -5.78
C GLY A 159 -11.56 -15.10 -4.29
N ALA A 160 -10.40 -14.54 -3.94
CA ALA A 160 -10.09 -14.18 -2.56
C ALA A 160 -10.69 -12.81 -2.19
N ASN A 161 -11.37 -12.73 -1.05
CA ASN A 161 -11.92 -11.47 -0.56
C ASN A 161 -10.81 -10.63 0.08
N LYS A 162 -10.58 -9.42 -0.43
CA LYS A 162 -9.52 -8.53 0.04
C LYS A 162 -10.07 -7.56 1.08
N THR A 163 -9.34 -7.34 2.16
CA THR A 163 -9.70 -6.43 3.29
C THR A 163 -9.45 -4.94 3.02
N GLY A 164 -9.16 -4.54 1.78
CA GLY A 164 -8.97 -3.12 1.43
C GLY A 164 -7.70 -2.45 1.98
N LEU A 165 -6.78 -3.20 2.61
CA LEU A 165 -5.57 -2.68 3.27
C LEU A 165 -4.48 -2.14 2.31
N GLY A 166 -4.76 -2.03 1.01
CA GLY A 166 -3.81 -1.52 0.01
C GLY A 166 -2.84 -2.57 -0.54
N SER A 167 -3.30 -3.81 -0.75
CA SER A 167 -2.45 -4.93 -1.23
C SER A 167 -1.71 -4.67 -2.54
N SER A 168 -2.26 -3.88 -3.48
CA SER A 168 -1.56 -3.57 -4.73
C SER A 168 -0.30 -2.73 -4.52
N ALA A 169 -0.34 -1.72 -3.65
CA ALA A 169 0.81 -0.88 -3.36
C ALA A 169 1.90 -1.64 -2.59
N ALA A 170 1.51 -2.43 -1.59
CA ALA A 170 2.41 -3.31 -0.85
C ALA A 170 3.08 -4.35 -1.79
N LEU A 171 2.33 -4.92 -2.74
CA LEU A 171 2.85 -5.84 -3.75
C LEU A 171 3.86 -5.16 -4.67
N VAL A 172 3.50 -4.03 -5.29
CA VAL A 172 4.40 -3.32 -6.22
C VAL A 172 5.68 -2.89 -5.50
N THR A 173 5.56 -2.42 -4.26
CA THR A 173 6.70 -1.96 -3.46
C THR A 173 7.63 -3.10 -3.08
N SER A 174 7.11 -4.19 -2.50
CA SER A 174 7.94 -5.34 -2.12
C SER A 174 8.56 -6.02 -3.34
N LEU A 175 7.81 -6.16 -4.44
CA LEU A 175 8.31 -6.71 -5.70
C LEU A 175 9.44 -5.86 -6.29
N THR A 176 9.26 -4.54 -6.36
CA THR A 176 10.30 -3.60 -6.85
C THR A 176 11.54 -3.69 -5.96
N ALA A 177 11.38 -3.65 -4.64
CA ALA A 177 12.48 -3.69 -3.70
C ALA A 177 13.25 -5.02 -3.77
N SER A 178 12.56 -6.17 -3.84
CA SER A 178 13.22 -7.48 -3.98
C SER A 178 14.01 -7.60 -5.28
N LEU A 179 13.48 -7.08 -6.40
CA LEU A 179 14.20 -7.05 -7.68
C LEU A 179 15.45 -6.18 -7.62
N LEU A 180 15.33 -4.96 -7.10
CA LEU A 180 16.48 -4.06 -6.97
C LEU A 180 17.56 -4.67 -6.05
N SER A 181 17.18 -5.18 -4.88
CA SER A 181 18.09 -5.82 -3.93
C SER A 181 18.73 -7.12 -4.46
N HIS A 182 18.03 -7.85 -5.34
CA HIS A 182 18.56 -9.08 -5.93
C HIS A 182 19.57 -8.82 -7.06
N TYR A 183 19.29 -7.84 -7.93
CA TYR A 183 20.06 -7.60 -9.14
C TYR A 183 21.13 -6.49 -9.01
N LEU A 184 21.01 -5.59 -8.04
CA LEU A 184 21.93 -4.48 -7.84
C LEU A 184 22.78 -4.69 -6.57
N PRO A 185 24.07 -4.33 -6.60
CA PRO A 185 24.89 -4.31 -5.38
C PRO A 185 24.43 -3.18 -4.44
N LEU A 186 24.75 -3.32 -3.15
CA LEU A 186 24.43 -2.33 -2.11
C LEU A 186 24.96 -0.91 -2.40
N SER A 187 26.02 -0.79 -3.20
CA SER A 187 26.57 0.51 -3.62
C SER A 187 25.65 1.27 -4.59
N LEU A 188 24.77 0.56 -5.31
CA LEU A 188 23.79 1.16 -6.23
C LEU A 188 22.40 1.23 -5.62
N PHE A 189 22.02 0.25 -4.81
CA PHE A 189 20.73 0.24 -4.15
C PHE A 189 20.80 -0.40 -2.76
N ASP A 190 20.42 0.36 -1.75
CA ASP A 190 20.23 -0.11 -0.39
C ASP A 190 18.86 0.37 0.11
N VAL A 191 17.96 -0.59 0.34
CA VAL A 191 16.57 -0.35 0.78
C VAL A 191 16.48 0.33 2.16
N THR A 192 17.55 0.26 2.97
CA THR A 192 17.60 0.90 4.29
C THR A 192 18.08 2.36 4.20
N SER A 193 18.76 2.72 3.12
CA SER A 193 19.28 4.07 2.90
C SER A 193 18.18 5.04 2.47
N THR A 194 18.32 6.33 2.82
CA THR A 194 17.35 7.38 2.41
C THR A 194 17.29 7.52 0.88
N SER A 195 18.43 7.41 0.19
CA SER A 195 18.50 7.49 -1.27
C SER A 195 17.83 6.27 -1.93
N GLY A 196 18.08 5.07 -1.41
CA GLY A 196 17.44 3.85 -1.91
C GLY A 196 15.93 3.85 -1.68
N GLN A 197 15.46 4.30 -0.52
CA GLN A 197 14.01 4.45 -0.27
C GLN A 197 13.35 5.46 -1.20
N ARG A 198 14.02 6.59 -1.50
CA ARG A 198 13.55 7.56 -2.49
C ARG A 198 13.46 6.94 -3.90
N THR A 199 14.51 6.24 -4.31
CA THR A 199 14.56 5.55 -5.62
C THR A 199 13.44 4.53 -5.71
N LEU A 200 13.28 3.70 -4.68
CA LEU A 200 12.23 2.70 -4.57
C LEU A 200 10.84 3.33 -4.64
N HIS A 201 10.58 4.37 -3.84
CA HIS A 201 9.31 5.08 -3.86
C HIS A 201 8.97 5.59 -5.26
N ASN A 202 9.88 6.31 -5.90
CA ASN A 202 9.60 6.91 -7.20
C ASN A 202 9.35 5.84 -8.28
N LEU A 203 10.16 4.78 -8.29
CA LEU A 203 10.03 3.68 -9.24
C LEU A 203 8.76 2.86 -9.01
N ALA A 204 8.47 2.48 -7.75
CA ALA A 204 7.26 1.76 -7.39
C ALA A 204 6.00 2.60 -7.66
N GLN A 205 6.04 3.92 -7.41
CA GLN A 205 4.95 4.84 -7.69
C GLN A 205 4.67 4.93 -9.19
N ALA A 206 5.71 5.04 -10.02
CA ALA A 206 5.57 5.07 -11.48
C ALA A 206 4.97 3.75 -12.01
N ALA A 207 5.46 2.61 -11.53
CA ALA A 207 4.95 1.29 -11.90
C ALA A 207 3.49 1.08 -11.45
N HIS A 208 3.15 1.50 -10.23
CA HIS A 208 1.80 1.38 -9.68
C HIS A 208 0.79 2.25 -10.43
N CYS A 209 1.12 3.51 -10.74
CA CYS A 209 0.27 4.39 -11.55
C CYS A 209 0.03 3.84 -12.95
N ALA A 210 1.08 3.30 -13.60
CA ALA A 210 0.97 2.67 -14.90
C ALA A 210 0.08 1.42 -14.86
N ALA A 211 0.27 0.54 -13.87
CA ALA A 211 -0.54 -0.66 -13.68
C ALA A 211 -2.01 -0.36 -13.37
N GLN A 212 -2.29 0.74 -12.66
CA GLN A 212 -3.64 1.20 -12.34
C GLN A 212 -4.31 1.94 -13.52
N GLY A 213 -3.53 2.38 -14.51
CA GLY A 213 -4.02 3.15 -15.66
C GLY A 213 -4.39 4.60 -15.34
N LYS A 214 -3.99 5.12 -14.17
CA LYS A 214 -4.21 6.51 -13.75
C LYS A 214 -3.18 6.96 -12.72
N VAL A 215 -2.94 8.26 -12.65
CA VAL A 215 -2.10 8.84 -11.59
C VAL A 215 -2.92 9.04 -10.33
N GLY A 216 -2.74 8.14 -9.36
CA GLY A 216 -3.35 8.23 -8.04
C GLY A 216 -2.77 9.34 -7.17
N SER A 217 -3.19 9.39 -5.91
CA SER A 217 -2.60 10.28 -4.90
C SER A 217 -1.20 9.83 -4.48
N GLY A 218 -0.92 8.52 -4.47
CA GLY A 218 0.39 7.93 -4.17
C GLY A 218 0.71 7.71 -2.69
N PHE A 219 -0.25 7.97 -1.79
CA PHE A 219 -0.03 7.78 -0.36
C PHE A 219 0.11 6.30 0.04
N ASP A 220 -0.46 5.39 -0.75
CA ASP A 220 -0.41 3.95 -0.53
C ASP A 220 1.00 3.39 -0.76
N VAL A 221 1.66 3.79 -1.85
CA VAL A 221 3.07 3.46 -2.10
C VAL A 221 3.98 4.16 -1.10
N ALA A 222 3.68 5.41 -0.73
CA ALA A 222 4.44 6.10 0.30
C ALA A 222 4.39 5.39 1.65
N ALA A 223 3.22 4.92 2.09
CA ALA A 223 3.09 4.10 3.29
C ALA A 223 3.87 2.79 3.19
N ALA A 224 3.79 2.11 2.05
CA ALA A 224 4.50 0.86 1.81
C ALA A 224 6.04 1.03 1.85
N VAL A 225 6.57 2.17 1.41
CA VAL A 225 8.03 2.43 1.45
C VAL A 225 8.48 3.00 2.78
N TYR A 226 7.75 3.99 3.31
CA TYR A 226 8.22 4.82 4.41
C TYR A 226 7.58 4.49 5.76
N GLY A 227 6.50 3.71 5.76
CA GLY A 227 5.69 3.45 6.95
C GLY A 227 4.73 4.60 7.23
N SER A 228 4.37 4.76 8.50
CA SER A 228 3.51 5.88 8.93
C SER A 228 4.19 7.24 8.68
N CYS A 229 3.48 8.15 8.02
CA CYS A 229 4.03 9.43 7.57
C CYS A 229 2.97 10.49 7.28
N LEU A 230 3.39 11.76 7.37
CA LEU A 230 2.64 12.88 6.79
C LEU A 230 2.99 12.94 5.32
N TYR A 231 1.97 12.75 4.49
CA TYR A 231 2.13 12.60 3.05
C TYR A 231 1.55 13.80 2.31
N ARG A 232 2.32 14.36 1.37
CA ARG A 232 1.83 15.29 0.36
C ARG A 232 2.19 14.75 -1.02
N ARG A 233 1.20 14.65 -1.89
CA ARG A 233 1.33 14.06 -3.22
C ARG A 233 2.38 14.80 -4.07
N PHE A 234 2.95 14.07 -5.02
CA PHE A 234 3.75 14.63 -6.10
C PHE A 234 2.84 15.28 -7.17
N SER A 235 3.45 16.13 -8.01
CA SER A 235 2.81 16.72 -9.18
C SER A 235 2.54 15.64 -10.24
N PRO A 236 1.27 15.35 -10.60
CA PRO A 236 0.92 14.26 -11.51
C PRO A 236 1.54 14.40 -12.92
N GLU A 237 1.90 15.61 -13.32
CA GLU A 237 2.54 15.91 -14.60
C GLU A 237 3.86 15.16 -14.78
N LEU A 238 4.58 14.87 -13.69
CA LEU A 238 5.84 14.13 -13.68
C LEU A 238 5.72 12.75 -14.32
N LEU A 239 4.59 12.06 -14.08
CA LEU A 239 4.33 10.71 -14.58
C LEU A 239 3.52 10.72 -15.89
N SER A 240 2.74 11.77 -16.14
CA SER A 240 1.92 11.88 -17.35
C SER A 240 2.72 11.89 -18.66
N GLN A 241 4.01 12.24 -18.59
CA GLN A 241 4.91 12.37 -19.73
C GLN A 241 5.79 11.13 -19.95
N LEU A 242 5.60 10.06 -19.18
CA LEU A 242 6.34 8.82 -19.39
C LEU A 242 5.83 8.14 -20.68
N PRO A 243 6.72 7.79 -21.62
CA PRO A 243 6.35 6.93 -22.74
C PRO A 243 5.84 5.57 -22.26
N GLU A 244 5.11 4.86 -23.12
CA GLU A 244 4.75 3.47 -22.83
C GLU A 244 5.99 2.56 -22.85
N VAL A 245 5.93 1.45 -22.11
CA VAL A 245 6.99 0.44 -22.10
C VAL A 245 7.23 -0.07 -23.53
N GLY A 246 8.48 0.01 -23.99
CA GLY A 246 8.89 -0.37 -25.34
C GLY A 246 8.88 0.78 -26.35
N ALA A 247 8.32 1.95 -26.02
CA ALA A 247 8.40 3.13 -26.86
C ALA A 247 9.79 3.79 -26.77
N PRO A 248 10.29 4.43 -27.84
CA PRO A 248 11.62 5.05 -27.85
C PRO A 248 11.85 6.01 -26.68
N GLY A 249 13.03 5.93 -26.06
CA GLY A 249 13.44 6.81 -24.95
C GLY A 249 12.81 6.50 -23.58
N PHE A 250 11.97 5.46 -23.45
CA PHE A 250 11.35 5.09 -22.16
C PHE A 250 12.37 4.88 -21.03
N SER A 251 13.45 4.14 -21.29
CA SER A 251 14.47 3.80 -20.27
C SER A 251 15.17 5.04 -19.70
N GLU A 252 15.53 5.99 -20.56
CA GLU A 252 16.17 7.24 -20.14
C GLU A 252 15.21 8.12 -19.37
N ARG A 253 13.98 8.27 -19.89
CA ARG A 253 12.98 9.12 -19.23
C ARG A 253 12.58 8.56 -17.87
N LEU A 254 12.41 7.25 -17.75
CA LEU A 254 12.12 6.59 -16.48
C LEU A 254 13.21 6.88 -15.44
N ALA A 255 14.48 6.68 -15.78
CA ALA A 255 15.58 6.96 -14.87
C ALA A 255 15.68 8.45 -14.51
N SER A 256 15.51 9.35 -15.48
CA SER A 256 15.50 10.79 -15.22
C SER A 256 14.37 11.21 -14.27
N VAL A 257 13.23 10.52 -14.31
CA VAL A 257 12.10 10.78 -13.42
C VAL A 257 12.34 10.18 -12.03
N VAL A 258 12.87 8.96 -11.96
CA VAL A 258 13.16 8.26 -10.69
C VAL A 258 14.27 8.96 -9.90
N ASP A 259 15.38 9.28 -10.55
CA ASP A 259 16.56 9.90 -9.94
C ASP A 259 16.48 11.43 -9.91
N GLY A 260 15.50 11.99 -10.62
CA GLY A 260 15.34 13.43 -10.80
C GLY A 260 15.05 14.18 -9.52
N LEU A 261 15.60 15.40 -9.42
CA LEU A 261 15.28 16.37 -8.37
C LEU A 261 13.89 17.00 -8.53
N GLN A 262 13.24 16.79 -9.69
CA GLN A 262 11.90 17.32 -9.97
C GLN A 262 10.79 16.61 -9.19
N TRP A 263 11.11 15.47 -8.55
CA TRP A 263 10.15 14.74 -7.74
C TRP A 263 9.84 15.52 -6.46
N ASP A 264 8.68 16.16 -6.44
CA ASP A 264 8.29 17.17 -5.46
C ASP A 264 7.34 16.64 -4.36
N VAL A 265 7.29 15.32 -4.20
CA VAL A 265 6.62 14.63 -3.09
C VAL A 265 7.21 15.11 -1.76
N GLN A 266 6.36 15.18 -0.73
CA GLN A 266 6.86 15.43 0.62
C GLN A 266 6.36 14.33 1.54
N VAL A 267 7.32 13.62 2.14
CA VAL A 267 7.05 12.55 3.10
C VAL A 267 7.81 12.84 4.37
N GLN A 268 7.09 13.10 5.45
CA GLN A 268 7.69 13.34 6.76
C GLN A 268 7.45 12.13 7.66
N LYS A 269 8.49 11.32 7.85
CA LYS A 269 8.46 10.15 8.77
C LYS A 269 8.40 10.55 10.23
N GLY A 270 9.26 11.50 10.65
CA GLY A 270 9.32 11.99 12.03
C GLY A 270 8.17 12.93 12.42
N GLY A 271 7.20 13.16 11.52
CA GLY A 271 6.01 13.96 11.77
C GLY A 271 4.86 13.17 12.39
N LEU A 272 5.02 11.86 12.60
CA LEU A 272 4.08 10.96 13.22
C LEU A 272 4.84 10.00 14.14
N GLY A 273 4.40 9.89 15.38
CA GLY A 273 4.79 8.81 16.26
C GLY A 273 3.58 8.52 17.11
N VAL A 274 3.06 7.30 17.07
CA VAL A 274 1.95 6.94 17.97
C VAL A 274 2.52 6.91 19.40
N PRO A 275 1.84 7.54 20.39
CA PRO A 275 2.29 7.59 21.77
C PRO A 275 2.50 6.18 22.32
N LYS A 276 3.42 6.03 23.28
CA LYS A 276 3.63 4.72 23.90
C LYS A 276 2.35 4.27 24.60
N GLY A 277 1.92 3.04 24.32
CA GLY A 277 0.69 2.49 24.89
C GLY A 277 -0.57 2.90 24.13
N VAL A 278 -0.46 3.55 22.97
CA VAL A 278 -1.58 3.79 22.04
C VAL A 278 -1.34 2.99 20.77
N ALA A 279 -2.40 2.49 20.16
CA ALA A 279 -2.33 1.86 18.86
C ALA A 279 -3.51 2.21 17.97
N LEU A 280 -3.22 2.18 16.67
CA LEU A 280 -4.23 2.22 15.63
C LEU A 280 -4.67 0.80 15.28
N ARG A 281 -5.97 0.57 15.19
CA ARG A 281 -6.60 -0.70 14.77
C ARG A 281 -7.59 -0.46 13.64
N MET A 282 -7.85 -1.49 12.87
CA MET A 282 -8.81 -1.46 11.76
C MET A 282 -10.03 -2.33 12.08
N CYS A 283 -11.21 -1.90 11.66
CA CYS A 283 -12.40 -2.75 11.61
C CYS A 283 -12.87 -2.89 10.16
N ASP A 284 -13.22 -4.11 9.77
CA ASP A 284 -13.91 -4.41 8.51
C ASP A 284 -15.43 -4.31 8.75
N VAL A 285 -16.12 -3.55 7.91
CA VAL A 285 -17.57 -3.34 8.00
C VAL A 285 -18.21 -3.91 6.75
N ASP A 286 -18.85 -5.06 6.88
CA ASP A 286 -19.52 -5.75 5.78
C ASP A 286 -20.95 -5.25 5.62
N CYS A 287 -21.10 -4.05 5.06
CA CYS A 287 -22.40 -3.48 4.72
C CYS A 287 -22.53 -3.09 3.24
N GLY A 288 -21.83 -3.81 2.37
CA GLY A 288 -22.03 -3.83 0.91
C GLY A 288 -22.08 -2.43 0.29
N SER A 289 -20.93 -1.85 -0.08
CA SER A 289 -20.95 -0.56 -0.77
C SER A 289 -19.99 -0.41 -1.92
N GLN A 290 -20.44 0.42 -2.87
CA GLN A 290 -19.67 0.91 -3.99
C GLN A 290 -19.02 2.24 -3.58
N THR A 291 -17.77 2.22 -3.13
CA THR A 291 -16.87 3.40 -3.07
C THR A 291 -16.59 4.00 -4.46
N VAL A 292 -17.11 3.37 -5.53
CA VAL A 292 -16.91 3.74 -6.92
C VAL A 292 -17.61 5.07 -7.24
N GLY A 293 -16.79 6.10 -7.50
CA GLY A 293 -17.28 7.39 -7.98
C GLY A 293 -17.49 8.45 -6.90
N MET A 294 -17.31 8.13 -5.61
CA MET A 294 -17.35 9.13 -4.52
C MET A 294 -16.35 10.26 -4.76
N VAL A 295 -15.09 9.92 -5.06
CA VAL A 295 -14.03 10.88 -5.42
C VAL A 295 -14.45 11.79 -6.57
N LYS A 296 -15.08 11.23 -7.61
CA LYS A 296 -15.55 12.01 -8.77
C LYS A 296 -16.63 13.01 -8.36
N LYS A 297 -17.57 12.61 -7.51
CA LYS A 297 -18.64 13.49 -7.00
C LYS A 297 -18.10 14.63 -6.14
N VAL A 298 -17.19 14.33 -5.20
CA VAL A 298 -16.56 15.36 -4.35
C VAL A 298 -15.77 16.36 -5.19
N LEU A 299 -14.99 15.90 -6.18
CA LEU A 299 -14.26 16.79 -7.07
C LEU A 299 -15.19 17.63 -7.97
N ALA A 300 -16.31 17.07 -8.42
CA ALA A 300 -17.32 17.80 -9.19
C ALA A 300 -17.99 18.90 -8.35
N TRP A 301 -18.31 18.60 -7.08
CA TRP A 301 -18.81 19.61 -6.14
C TRP A 301 -17.77 20.70 -5.88
N ARG A 302 -16.51 20.33 -5.64
CA ARG A 302 -15.41 21.28 -5.42
C ARG A 302 -15.22 22.24 -6.61
N SER A 303 -15.39 21.73 -7.82
CA SER A 303 -15.30 22.54 -9.03
C SER A 303 -16.47 23.51 -9.19
N ARG A 304 -17.67 23.12 -8.72
CA ARG A 304 -18.88 23.95 -8.76
C ARG A 304 -18.90 25.05 -7.70
N ASP A 305 -18.41 24.76 -6.50
CA ASP A 305 -18.41 25.69 -5.37
C ASP A 305 -16.99 25.85 -4.80
N SER A 306 -16.12 26.46 -5.59
CA SER A 306 -14.68 26.54 -5.29
C SER A 306 -14.36 27.36 -4.05
N GLN A 307 -15.17 28.37 -3.72
CA GLN A 307 -14.93 29.24 -2.58
C GLN A 307 -15.30 28.54 -1.26
N ALA A 308 -16.51 27.97 -1.17
CA ALA A 308 -16.93 27.29 0.05
C ALA A 308 -16.11 26.00 0.27
N SER A 309 -15.88 25.23 -0.80
CA SER A 309 -15.06 24.03 -0.72
C SER A 309 -13.60 24.31 -0.36
N GLY A 310 -13.02 25.39 -0.90
CA GLY A 310 -11.66 25.81 -0.56
C GLY A 310 -11.50 26.14 0.92
N LYS A 311 -12.45 26.90 1.48
CA LYS A 311 -12.47 27.21 2.92
C LYS A 311 -12.59 25.94 3.77
N LEU A 312 -13.54 25.06 3.43
CA LEU A 312 -13.72 23.81 4.17
C LEU A 312 -12.45 22.94 4.12
N TRP A 313 -11.80 22.84 2.95
CA TRP A 313 -10.56 22.07 2.79
C TRP A 313 -9.43 22.63 3.64
N ASP A 314 -9.28 23.94 3.68
CA ASP A 314 -8.25 24.59 4.49
C ASP A 314 -8.56 24.45 6.00
N ASP A 315 -9.83 24.51 6.40
CA ASP A 315 -10.26 24.25 7.78
C ASP A 315 -10.00 22.79 8.18
N LEU A 316 -10.34 21.84 7.31
CA LEU A 316 -10.10 20.41 7.52
C LEU A 316 -8.61 20.09 7.57
N GLN A 317 -7.78 20.73 6.74
CA GLN A 317 -6.33 20.60 6.81
C GLN A 317 -5.80 21.05 8.18
N ARG A 318 -6.25 22.21 8.68
CA ARG A 318 -5.84 22.69 10.01
C ARG A 318 -6.21 21.69 11.12
N ARG A 319 -7.40 21.08 11.06
CA ARG A 319 -7.80 20.04 12.03
C ARG A 319 -6.99 18.76 11.88
N ASN A 320 -6.63 18.37 10.65
CA ASN A 320 -5.75 17.21 10.43
C ASN A 320 -4.34 17.46 10.98
N ASP A 321 -3.80 18.67 10.81
CA ASP A 321 -2.49 19.05 11.34
C ASP A 321 -2.51 19.08 12.88
N ASP A 322 -3.60 19.56 13.49
CA ASP A 322 -3.81 19.52 14.94
C ASP A 322 -3.91 18.08 15.47
N LEU A 323 -4.69 17.21 14.82
CA LEU A 323 -4.77 15.79 15.14
C LEU A 323 -3.39 15.11 15.04
N ALA A 324 -2.62 15.40 13.99
CA ALA A 324 -1.27 14.88 13.82
C ALA A 324 -0.28 15.42 14.89
N ALA A 325 -0.48 16.65 15.37
CA ALA A 325 0.30 17.19 16.47
C ALA A 325 -0.03 16.50 17.80
N LYS A 326 -1.32 16.35 18.13
CA LYS A 326 -1.78 15.67 19.36
C LYS A 326 -1.41 14.20 19.40
N LEU A 327 -1.44 13.52 18.24
CA LEU A 327 -0.97 12.14 18.14
C LEU A 327 0.54 12.00 18.39
N ARG A 328 1.35 13.06 18.31
CA ARG A 328 2.79 12.97 18.62
C ARG A 328 3.12 13.25 20.08
N ASP A 329 2.20 13.86 20.83
CA ASP A 329 2.46 14.33 22.18
C ASP A 329 1.72 13.48 23.20
N ASP A 330 2.47 12.70 23.98
CA ASP A 330 1.94 11.88 25.08
C ASP A 330 1.10 12.73 26.07
N ALA A 331 1.41 14.02 26.22
CA ALA A 331 0.68 14.92 27.10
C ALA A 331 -0.70 15.32 26.56
N SER A 332 -0.93 15.18 25.25
CA SER A 332 -2.17 15.58 24.58
C SER A 332 -3.15 14.42 24.36
N LEU A 333 -2.90 13.24 24.93
CA LEU A 333 -3.76 12.06 24.76
C LEU A 333 -5.22 12.31 25.16
N SER A 334 -5.47 13.11 26.20
CA SER A 334 -6.82 13.48 26.61
C SER A 334 -7.56 14.38 25.62
N GLU A 335 -6.84 15.04 24.71
CA GLU A 335 -7.40 15.94 23.69
C GLU A 335 -7.68 15.23 22.36
N LEU A 336 -7.21 13.97 22.20
CA LEU A 336 -7.44 13.18 20.99
C LEU A 336 -8.92 12.98 20.65
N PRO A 337 -9.82 12.66 21.61
CA PRO A 337 -11.23 12.48 21.30
C PRO A 337 -11.87 13.73 20.67
N GLU A 338 -11.54 14.91 21.21
CA GLU A 338 -12.04 16.18 20.68
C GLU A 338 -11.49 16.43 19.27
N ALA A 339 -10.18 16.26 19.06
CA ALA A 339 -9.54 16.47 17.76
C ALA A 339 -10.09 15.54 16.67
N ILE A 340 -10.30 14.26 17.00
CA ILE A 340 -10.92 13.29 16.08
C ILE A 340 -12.34 13.72 15.73
N ASN A 341 -13.14 14.14 16.71
CA ASN A 341 -14.51 14.58 16.49
C ASN A 341 -14.61 15.86 15.65
N GLU A 342 -13.68 16.82 15.81
CA GLU A 342 -13.61 18.01 14.97
C GLU A 342 -13.31 17.66 13.50
N VAL A 343 -12.38 16.73 13.25
CA VAL A 343 -12.10 16.21 11.90
C VAL A 343 -13.35 15.55 11.32
N ARG A 344 -13.98 14.64 12.06
CA ARG A 344 -15.20 13.94 11.62
C ARG A 344 -16.35 14.91 11.32
N ALA A 345 -16.53 15.94 12.13
CA ALA A 345 -17.58 16.95 11.92
C ALA A 345 -17.42 17.65 10.55
N LEU A 346 -16.20 18.03 10.19
CA LEU A 346 -15.91 18.62 8.88
C LEU A 346 -16.03 17.61 7.74
N ILE A 347 -15.68 16.34 7.97
CA ILE A 347 -15.90 15.26 6.98
C ILE A 347 -17.39 15.04 6.72
N ARG A 348 -18.24 15.04 7.75
CA ARG A 348 -19.70 14.94 7.61
C ARG A 348 -20.28 16.14 6.87
N GLU A 349 -19.83 17.35 7.21
CA GLU A 349 -20.24 18.57 6.51
C GLU A 349 -19.84 18.54 5.03
N MET A 350 -18.62 18.09 4.73
CA MET A 350 -18.16 17.85 3.36
C MET A 350 -19.04 16.82 2.63
N GLY A 351 -19.42 15.73 3.30
CA GLY A 351 -20.34 14.74 2.76
C GLY A 351 -21.71 15.32 2.42
N ARG A 352 -22.30 16.10 3.33
CA ARG A 352 -23.58 16.78 3.15
C ARG A 352 -23.56 17.78 1.99
N LEU A 353 -22.50 18.60 1.91
CA LEU A 353 -22.38 19.61 0.86
C LEU A 353 -22.12 18.99 -0.52
N SER A 354 -21.39 17.87 -0.57
CA SER A 354 -21.05 17.18 -1.83
C SER A 354 -22.07 16.12 -2.27
N ASP A 355 -23.10 15.83 -1.46
CA ASP A 355 -24.04 14.73 -1.67
C ASP A 355 -23.32 13.37 -1.81
N VAL A 356 -22.38 13.14 -0.90
CA VAL A 356 -21.60 11.91 -0.81
C VAL A 356 -21.62 11.42 0.63
N PRO A 357 -22.02 10.16 0.89
CA PRO A 357 -22.04 9.61 2.25
C PRO A 357 -20.61 9.22 2.67
N ILE A 358 -19.79 10.24 2.98
CA ILE A 358 -18.36 10.04 3.32
C ILE A 358 -18.24 9.41 4.70
N GLU A 359 -18.92 9.96 5.70
CA GLU A 359 -19.21 9.30 6.97
C GLU A 359 -20.74 9.19 7.06
N PRO A 360 -21.34 8.07 6.61
CA PRO A 360 -22.78 7.84 6.71
C PRO A 360 -23.25 7.79 8.16
N ASP A 361 -24.53 8.08 8.40
CA ASP A 361 -25.13 8.06 9.74
C ASP A 361 -24.88 6.74 10.49
N SER A 362 -24.96 5.60 9.79
CA SER A 362 -24.70 4.29 10.40
C SER A 362 -23.25 4.12 10.88
N GLN A 363 -22.27 4.70 10.17
CA GLN A 363 -20.87 4.71 10.60
C GLN A 363 -20.64 5.73 11.71
N THR A 364 -21.34 6.88 11.70
CA THR A 364 -21.31 7.83 12.80
C THR A 364 -21.81 7.19 14.09
N GLU A 365 -23.00 6.55 14.06
CA GLU A 365 -23.56 5.87 15.22
C GLU A 365 -22.63 4.79 15.77
N LEU A 366 -22.00 4.00 14.88
CA LEU A 366 -21.04 2.95 15.26
C LEU A 366 -19.76 3.53 15.87
N LEU A 367 -19.19 4.56 15.27
CA LEU A 367 -17.99 5.23 15.78
C LEU A 367 -18.25 5.86 17.15
N ASP A 368 -19.40 6.51 17.33
CA ASP A 368 -19.78 7.13 18.60
C ASP A 368 -19.94 6.06 19.69
N ALA A 369 -20.64 4.96 19.38
CA ALA A 369 -20.82 3.82 20.27
C ALA A 369 -19.52 3.10 20.67
N ILE A 370 -18.52 3.04 19.77
CA ILE A 370 -17.20 2.48 20.06
C ILE A 370 -16.35 3.49 20.87
N SER A 371 -16.50 4.79 20.62
CA SER A 371 -15.76 5.84 21.32
C SER A 371 -16.15 5.99 22.79
N GLU A 372 -17.32 5.47 23.19
CA GLU A 372 -17.76 5.38 24.59
C GLU A 372 -17.04 4.27 25.39
N VAL A 373 -16.32 3.36 24.72
CA VAL A 373 -15.61 2.26 25.38
C VAL A 373 -14.36 2.78 26.08
N ASP A 374 -14.19 2.43 27.36
CA ASP A 374 -13.02 2.81 28.13
C ASP A 374 -11.72 2.32 27.48
N GLY A 375 -10.77 3.25 27.32
CA GLY A 375 -9.51 3.06 26.60
C GLY A 375 -9.55 3.36 25.09
N VAL A 376 -10.71 3.76 24.53
CA VAL A 376 -10.82 4.22 23.14
C VAL A 376 -10.76 5.75 23.09
N TYR A 377 -9.85 6.29 22.28
CA TYR A 377 -9.75 7.74 22.06
C TYR A 377 -10.69 8.21 20.95
N GLY A 378 -11.03 7.33 20.01
CA GLY A 378 -12.01 7.58 18.96
C GLY A 378 -11.69 6.80 17.70
N GLY A 379 -12.37 7.13 16.61
CA GLY A 379 -12.08 6.55 15.31
C GLY A 379 -12.62 7.37 14.16
N VAL A 380 -12.31 6.96 12.94
CA VAL A 380 -12.68 7.66 11.70
C VAL A 380 -13.04 6.64 10.63
N VAL A 381 -13.77 7.09 9.60
CA VAL A 381 -13.91 6.34 8.36
C VAL A 381 -12.69 6.65 7.47
N PRO A 382 -11.78 5.69 7.23
CA PRO A 382 -10.52 5.97 6.56
C PRO A 382 -10.67 6.14 5.04
N GLY A 383 -9.71 6.82 4.43
CA GLY A 383 -9.62 6.91 2.97
C GLY A 383 -10.75 7.71 2.33
N ALA A 384 -11.49 7.11 1.39
CA ALA A 384 -12.62 7.75 0.74
C ALA A 384 -13.89 7.76 1.62
N GLY A 385 -13.89 7.05 2.73
CA GLY A 385 -15.06 6.88 3.56
C GLY A 385 -16.06 5.87 2.99
N GLY A 386 -17.33 6.04 3.34
CA GLY A 386 -18.41 5.16 2.96
C GLY A 386 -18.64 4.08 4.02
N PHE A 387 -18.82 2.85 3.58
CA PHE A 387 -19.32 1.76 4.42
C PHE A 387 -18.28 0.65 4.64
N ASP A 388 -17.04 0.88 4.20
CA ASP A 388 -16.08 -0.19 3.96
C ASP A 388 -15.28 -0.59 5.20
N ALA A 389 -14.84 0.39 6.02
CA ALA A 389 -13.96 0.12 7.15
C ALA A 389 -14.00 1.26 8.17
N LEU A 390 -13.46 0.99 9.37
CA LEU A 390 -13.16 1.98 10.40
C LEU A 390 -11.68 1.90 10.80
N ALA A 391 -11.12 3.03 11.19
CA ALA A 391 -9.82 3.12 11.85
C ALA A 391 -10.00 3.67 13.27
N LEU A 392 -9.58 2.92 14.28
CA LEU A 392 -9.73 3.25 15.69
C LEU A 392 -8.38 3.60 16.31
N VAL A 393 -8.38 4.58 17.21
CA VAL A 393 -7.24 4.92 18.07
C VAL A 393 -7.63 4.55 19.49
N LEU A 394 -6.89 3.62 20.10
CA LEU A 394 -7.17 3.09 21.44
C LEU A 394 -5.88 2.71 22.17
N ASN A 395 -5.97 2.42 23.46
CA ASN A 395 -4.85 1.89 24.23
C ASN A 395 -4.34 0.55 23.66
N ASP A 396 -3.02 0.36 23.61
CA ASP A 396 -2.40 -0.87 23.11
C ASP A 396 -2.31 -1.94 24.21
N ASP A 397 -3.47 -2.39 24.69
CA ASP A 397 -3.60 -3.46 25.68
C ASP A 397 -4.74 -4.43 25.31
N GLU A 398 -4.64 -5.67 25.79
CA GLU A 398 -5.62 -6.72 25.47
C GLU A 398 -6.96 -6.51 26.17
N GLU A 399 -7.01 -5.72 27.26
CA GLU A 399 -8.25 -5.45 27.99
C GLU A 399 -9.16 -4.50 27.17
N THR A 400 -8.58 -3.39 26.69
CA THR A 400 -9.23 -2.43 25.80
C THR A 400 -9.65 -3.11 24.50
N LYS A 401 -8.76 -3.93 23.90
CA LYS A 401 -9.10 -4.73 22.72
C LYS A 401 -10.30 -5.65 22.96
N GLY A 402 -10.31 -6.39 24.07
CA GLY A 402 -11.41 -7.28 24.44
C GLY A 402 -12.74 -6.54 24.62
N ARG A 403 -12.72 -5.37 25.29
CA ARG A 403 -13.91 -4.50 25.42
C ARG A 403 -14.44 -4.03 24.07
N VAL A 404 -13.55 -3.64 23.14
CA VAL A 404 -13.93 -3.21 21.79
C VAL A 404 -14.54 -4.38 21.00
N GLU A 405 -13.94 -5.58 21.06
CA GLU A 405 -14.48 -6.78 20.41
C GLU A 405 -15.87 -7.15 20.95
N GLU A 406 -16.08 -7.06 22.26
CA GLU A 406 -17.38 -7.29 22.88
C GLU A 406 -18.41 -6.25 22.43
N ARG A 407 -18.04 -4.96 22.41
CA ARG A 407 -18.92 -3.88 21.95
C ARG A 407 -19.31 -4.04 20.49
N ILE A 408 -18.35 -4.40 19.63
CA ILE A 408 -18.59 -4.68 18.20
C ILE A 408 -19.53 -5.89 18.04
N ALA A 409 -19.33 -6.96 18.82
CA ALA A 409 -20.20 -8.13 18.78
C ALA A 409 -21.62 -7.81 19.26
N GLN A 410 -21.76 -6.96 20.28
CA GLN A 410 -23.07 -6.46 20.72
C GLN A 410 -23.74 -5.62 19.64
N TRP A 411 -23.01 -4.68 19.04
CA TRP A 411 -23.51 -3.84 17.95
C TRP A 411 -24.03 -4.68 16.78
N GLY A 412 -23.29 -5.72 16.39
CA GLY A 412 -23.70 -6.62 15.33
C GLY A 412 -25.02 -7.35 15.61
N ARG A 413 -25.29 -7.70 16.88
CA ARG A 413 -26.57 -8.28 17.31
C ARG A 413 -27.73 -7.25 17.31
N GLU A 414 -27.44 -6.00 17.67
CA GLU A 414 -28.46 -4.94 17.79
C GLU A 414 -28.89 -4.37 16.44
N LYS A 415 -27.95 -4.23 15.49
CA LYS A 415 -28.15 -3.50 14.23
C LYS A 415 -28.10 -4.39 12.99
N ASP A 416 -28.05 -5.72 13.16
CA ASP A 416 -27.89 -6.72 12.09
C ASP A 416 -26.75 -6.35 11.11
N SER A 417 -25.62 -5.94 11.68
CA SER A 417 -24.44 -5.52 10.92
C SER A 417 -23.26 -6.42 11.22
N LYS A 418 -22.43 -6.71 10.21
CA LYS A 418 -21.25 -7.56 10.38
C LYS A 418 -20.02 -6.67 10.45
N VAL A 419 -19.56 -6.43 11.67
CA VAL A 419 -18.34 -5.66 11.94
C VAL A 419 -17.34 -6.58 12.62
N THR A 420 -16.06 -6.50 12.22
CA THR A 420 -15.00 -7.34 12.79
C THR A 420 -13.74 -6.52 12.99
N LEU A 421 -13.19 -6.59 14.21
CA LEU A 421 -11.88 -6.01 14.50
C LEU A 421 -10.80 -6.85 13.81
N LEU A 422 -9.97 -6.22 12.99
CA LEU A 422 -8.88 -6.88 12.29
C LEU A 422 -7.67 -7.07 13.22
N GLY A 423 -6.88 -8.11 12.97
CA GLY A 423 -5.63 -8.39 13.71
C GLY A 423 -4.50 -7.39 13.43
N VAL A 424 -4.72 -6.41 12.55
CA VAL A 424 -3.71 -5.44 12.13
C VAL A 424 -3.60 -4.26 13.08
N LYS A 425 -2.35 -3.84 13.29
CA LYS A 425 -1.99 -2.65 14.07
C LYS A 425 -1.35 -1.60 13.18
N GLY A 426 -1.39 -0.34 13.58
CA GLY A 426 -0.55 0.70 12.98
C GLY A 426 0.94 0.33 13.07
N GLU A 427 1.68 0.57 11.99
CA GLU A 427 3.09 0.23 11.84
C GLU A 427 3.89 1.47 11.40
N MET A 428 4.99 1.73 12.11
CA MET A 428 5.88 2.85 11.81
C MET A 428 6.93 2.47 10.76
N GLU A 429 7.28 1.19 10.66
CA GLU A 429 8.28 0.70 9.72
C GLU A 429 7.68 0.44 8.32
N GLY A 430 8.22 1.14 7.33
CA GLY A 430 7.97 0.90 5.91
C GLY A 430 8.58 -0.40 5.40
N VAL A 431 9.05 -0.41 4.16
CA VAL A 431 9.70 -1.59 3.54
C VAL A 431 10.91 -2.06 4.36
N ARG A 432 11.13 -3.38 4.43
CA ARG A 432 12.30 -3.97 5.10
C ARG A 432 12.74 -5.30 4.49
N CYS A 433 14.01 -5.62 4.67
CA CYS A 433 14.53 -6.96 4.41
C CYS A 433 14.09 -7.92 5.52
N GLU A 434 13.66 -9.11 5.14
CA GLU A 434 13.19 -10.17 6.05
C GLU A 434 14.20 -11.30 6.11
N ASN A 435 14.21 -12.05 7.22
CA ASN A 435 15.01 -13.27 7.32
C ASN A 435 14.35 -14.38 6.49
N LEU A 436 15.16 -15.12 5.71
CA LEU A 436 14.71 -16.24 4.89
C LEU A 436 14.09 -17.38 5.71
N ASP A 437 14.50 -17.54 6.97
CA ASP A 437 13.99 -18.58 7.88
C ASP A 437 12.46 -18.50 8.08
N ILE A 438 11.88 -17.29 7.93
CA ILE A 438 10.43 -17.05 8.02
C ILE A 438 9.67 -17.82 6.91
N TYR A 439 10.36 -18.16 5.81
CA TYR A 439 9.75 -18.70 4.60
C TYR A 439 10.16 -20.16 4.31
N GLU A 440 10.84 -20.86 5.22
CA GLU A 440 11.37 -22.22 4.98
C GLU A 440 10.31 -23.20 4.44
N GLY A 441 9.06 -23.11 4.91
CA GLY A 441 7.94 -23.94 4.42
C GLY A 441 7.32 -23.53 3.08
N TRP A 442 7.85 -22.48 2.43
CA TRP A 442 7.30 -21.85 1.23
C TRP A 442 8.30 -21.71 0.06
N LEU A 443 9.59 -21.96 0.29
CA LEU A 443 10.68 -21.83 -0.70
C LEU A 443 10.76 -23.01 -1.67
#